data_AF-A0A0L0UZV5-F1
#
_entry.id   AF-A0A0L0UZV5-F1
#
_cell.length_a   1.000
_cell.length_b   1.000
_cell.length_c   1.000
_cell.angle_alpha   90.00
_cell.angle_beta   90.00
_cell.angle_gamma   90.00
#
_symmetry.space_group_name_H-M   'P 1'
#
loop_
_entity.id
_entity.type
_entity.pdbx_description
1 polymer ?
#
loop_
_entity_poly.entity_id
_entity_poly.type
_entity_poly.pdbx_seq_one_letter_code
_entity_poly.pdbx_strand_id
1 'polypeptide(L)'
;MDLPTVAAPKTLQKTPGVTKKDKLDSILALLDTFNWSPKDFMLALIEDNSEEAAVKRCYYGTERGWDSTVELILSMKTLACSRIKGRQLWEDFILSQATEIVCSQKPRSGVAPNGSYHNSSTLLDTFFSNKDREARNEDLVKRMSFLYRLLCAKIQGDKPDSSSNSRLDAQADPVEEFSNEEDVDDDLDNVADLDDSVLKKSGDPSVRRTNRVQTMARTICAMVAFGGNRRHNGFQLSNSLIFLAAVERKEESFRKYARAR
;
A
#
# COMPACT_ATOMS: atom_id res chain seq x y z
N MET A 1 36.72 57.75 -25.23
CA MET A 1 35.44 57.08 -25.54
C MET A 1 35.78 56.00 -26.54
N ASP A 2 36.40 54.92 -26.05
CA ASP A 2 36.83 53.80 -26.89
C ASP A 2 35.90 52.63 -26.61
N LEU A 3 35.20 52.16 -27.64
CA LEU A 3 34.39 50.96 -27.57
C LEU A 3 35.30 49.72 -27.49
N PRO A 4 35.10 48.79 -26.56
CA PRO A 4 35.72 47.48 -26.64
C PRO A 4 34.95 46.60 -27.63
N THR A 5 35.69 46.04 -28.59
CA THR A 5 35.24 45.00 -29.51
C THR A 5 34.68 43.80 -28.74
N VAL A 6 33.39 43.52 -28.92
CA VAL A 6 32.73 42.33 -28.41
C VAL A 6 33.28 41.11 -29.12
N ALA A 7 33.99 40.24 -28.38
CA ALA A 7 34.40 38.94 -28.84
C ALA A 7 33.18 38.06 -29.12
N ALA A 8 33.11 37.48 -30.32
CA ALA A 8 32.06 36.57 -30.74
C ALA A 8 31.97 35.34 -29.80
N PRO A 9 30.76 34.84 -29.49
CA PRO A 9 30.60 33.65 -28.68
C PRO A 9 31.18 32.44 -29.40
N LYS A 10 32.08 31.72 -28.72
CA LYS A 10 32.62 30.43 -29.14
C LYS A 10 31.44 29.48 -29.39
N THR A 11 31.21 29.15 -30.65
CA THR A 11 30.26 28.13 -31.07
C THR A 11 30.62 26.81 -30.40
N LEU A 12 29.72 26.33 -29.55
CA LEU A 12 29.71 24.95 -29.05
C LEU A 12 29.72 24.03 -30.28
N GLN A 13 30.88 23.42 -30.53
CA GLN A 13 31.03 22.42 -31.56
C GLN A 13 30.07 21.26 -31.22
N LYS A 14 29.01 21.12 -32.02
CA LYS A 14 28.17 19.92 -32.02
C LYS A 14 29.07 18.76 -32.43
N THR A 15 29.40 17.92 -31.46
CA THR A 15 30.10 16.66 -31.68
C THR A 15 29.26 15.80 -32.65
N PRO A 16 29.89 15.10 -33.61
CA PRO A 16 29.18 14.18 -34.49
C PRO A 16 28.36 13.20 -33.66
N GLY A 17 27.16 12.84 -34.12
CA GLY A 17 26.19 12.05 -33.37
C GLY A 17 26.70 10.64 -33.07
N VAL A 18 27.48 10.49 -32.00
CA VAL A 18 27.92 9.21 -31.45
C VAL A 18 26.67 8.44 -31.05
N THR A 19 26.50 7.21 -31.54
CA THR A 19 25.32 6.40 -31.23
C THR A 19 25.29 6.05 -29.74
N LYS A 20 24.11 5.77 -29.18
CA LYS A 20 23.98 5.37 -27.76
C LYS A 20 24.83 4.14 -27.44
N LYS A 21 25.00 3.25 -28.42
CA LYS A 21 25.81 2.04 -28.32
C LYS A 21 27.30 2.37 -28.22
N ASP A 22 27.81 3.23 -29.10
CA ASP A 22 29.24 3.60 -29.07
C ASP A 22 29.62 4.31 -27.76
N LYS A 23 28.71 5.11 -27.20
CA LYS A 23 28.88 5.73 -25.87
C LYS A 23 28.95 4.67 -24.77
N LEU A 24 28.05 3.68 -24.81
CA LEU A 24 28.02 2.59 -23.82
C LEU A 24 29.31 1.75 -23.89
N ASP A 25 29.71 1.35 -25.09
CA ASP A 25 30.90 0.53 -25.31
C ASP A 25 32.17 1.28 -24.85
N SER A 26 32.24 2.61 -25.05
CA SER A 26 33.32 3.45 -24.53
C SER A 26 33.35 3.53 -23.00
N ILE A 27 32.18 3.64 -22.35
CA ILE A 27 32.08 3.69 -20.89
C ILE A 27 32.47 2.33 -20.28
N LEU A 28 32.03 1.22 -20.88
CA LEU A 28 32.39 -0.11 -20.41
C LEU A 28 33.91 -0.36 -20.51
N ALA A 29 34.54 0.01 -21.63
CA ALA A 29 36.00 -0.10 -21.78
C ALA A 29 36.76 0.76 -20.74
N LEU A 30 36.21 1.92 -20.38
CA LEU A 30 36.78 2.76 -19.33
C LEU A 30 36.64 2.11 -17.96
N LEU A 31 35.49 1.53 -17.63
CA LEU A 31 35.29 0.80 -16.38
C LEU A 31 36.22 -0.41 -16.26
N ASP A 32 36.42 -1.15 -17.36
CA ASP A 32 37.36 -2.27 -17.42
C ASP A 32 38.80 -1.81 -17.13
N THR A 33 39.17 -0.62 -17.59
CA THR A 33 40.49 -0.03 -17.29
C THR A 33 40.68 0.23 -15.79
N PHE A 34 39.61 0.55 -15.07
CA PHE A 34 39.61 0.73 -13.62
C PHE A 34 39.36 -0.57 -12.85
N ASN A 35 39.17 -1.70 -13.53
CA ASN A 35 38.76 -2.98 -12.94
C ASN A 35 37.46 -2.86 -12.12
N TRP A 36 36.51 -2.05 -12.59
CA TRP A 36 35.22 -1.82 -11.95
C TRP A 36 34.12 -2.52 -12.72
N SER A 37 33.22 -3.21 -12.00
CA SER A 37 31.97 -3.65 -12.64
C SER A 37 30.99 -2.47 -12.76
N PRO A 38 30.01 -2.53 -13.69
CA PRO A 38 28.95 -1.53 -13.75
C PRO A 38 28.19 -1.38 -12.43
N LYS A 39 28.08 -2.44 -11.62
CA LYS A 39 27.43 -2.38 -10.30
C LYS A 39 28.29 -1.62 -9.29
N ASP A 40 29.59 -1.89 -9.25
CA ASP A 40 30.52 -1.20 -8.35
C ASP A 40 30.55 0.29 -8.66
N PHE A 41 30.55 0.64 -9.95
CA PHE A 41 30.43 2.04 -10.38
C PHE A 41 29.14 2.69 -9.88
N MET A 42 28.00 2.03 -10.06
CA MET A 42 26.70 2.58 -9.63
C MET A 42 26.63 2.75 -8.11
N LEU A 43 27.14 1.77 -7.35
CA LEU A 43 27.20 1.85 -5.88
C LEU A 43 28.12 3.00 -5.44
N ALA A 44 29.34 3.07 -5.97
CA ALA A 44 30.28 4.14 -5.67
C ALA A 44 29.70 5.52 -6.03
N LEU A 45 29.02 5.64 -7.17
CA LEU A 45 28.36 6.88 -7.58
C LEU A 45 27.22 7.28 -6.62
N ILE A 46 26.45 6.30 -6.13
CA ILE A 46 25.33 6.52 -5.22
C ILE A 46 25.81 6.81 -3.79
N GLU A 47 26.96 6.29 -3.37
CA GLU A 47 27.49 6.45 -2.00
C GLU A 47 28.43 7.66 -1.84
N ASP A 48 29.04 8.14 -2.93
CA ASP A 48 30.01 9.25 -2.90
C ASP A 48 29.39 10.57 -2.41
N ASN A 49 29.94 11.13 -1.34
CA ASN A 49 29.47 12.36 -0.69
C ASN A 49 30.08 13.66 -1.27
N SER A 50 30.82 13.59 -2.38
CA SER A 50 31.29 14.77 -3.11
C SER A 50 30.15 15.66 -3.63
N GLU A 51 30.44 16.95 -3.83
CA GLU A 51 29.47 17.90 -4.39
C GLU A 51 29.09 17.53 -5.83
N GLU A 52 30.06 17.05 -6.61
CA GLU A 52 29.87 16.60 -7.98
C GLU A 52 28.98 15.35 -8.07
N ALA A 53 29.12 14.40 -7.14
CA ALA A 53 28.23 13.25 -7.04
C ALA A 53 26.86 13.63 -6.49
N ALA A 54 26.77 14.58 -5.55
CA ALA A 54 25.50 15.09 -5.04
C ALA A 54 24.63 15.67 -6.17
N VAL A 55 25.21 16.45 -7.08
CA VAL A 55 24.50 16.97 -8.27
C VAL A 55 23.99 15.86 -9.17
N LYS A 56 24.74 14.76 -9.31
CA LYS A 56 24.33 13.60 -10.14
C LYS A 56 23.28 12.72 -9.47
N ARG A 57 23.26 12.65 -8.13
CA ARG A 57 22.31 11.87 -7.32
C ARG A 57 21.01 12.60 -7.01
N CYS A 58 20.97 13.93 -7.08
CA CYS A 58 19.85 14.73 -6.57
C CYS A 58 18.48 14.37 -7.18
N TYR A 59 18.48 13.78 -8.38
CA TYR A 59 17.26 13.38 -9.07
C TYR A 59 16.74 11.97 -8.72
N TYR A 60 17.54 11.12 -8.06
CA TYR A 60 17.13 9.75 -7.72
C TYR A 60 15.98 9.69 -6.71
N GLY A 61 15.85 10.69 -5.84
CA GLY A 61 14.84 10.73 -4.77
C GLY A 61 13.85 11.90 -4.87
N THR A 62 13.84 12.65 -5.96
CA THR A 62 12.95 13.82 -6.12
C THR A 62 11.86 13.55 -7.14
N GLU A 63 10.71 14.21 -6.99
CA GLU A 63 9.58 14.06 -7.91
C GLU A 63 9.98 14.28 -9.37
N ARG A 64 10.89 15.22 -9.63
CA ARG A 64 11.36 15.54 -11.00
C ARG A 64 12.13 14.40 -11.68
N GLY A 65 12.80 13.54 -10.91
CA GLY A 65 13.62 12.44 -11.43
C GLY A 65 13.14 11.05 -11.02
N TRP A 66 12.02 10.97 -10.32
CA TRP A 66 11.50 9.69 -9.84
C TRP A 66 11.10 8.77 -10.99
N ASP A 67 10.50 9.30 -12.06
CA ASP A 67 10.07 8.49 -13.21
C ASP A 67 11.23 7.76 -13.88
N SER A 68 12.37 8.43 -14.08
CA SER A 68 13.57 7.79 -14.66
C SER A 68 14.23 6.81 -13.69
N THR A 69 14.13 7.06 -12.38
CA THR A 69 14.57 6.13 -11.33
C THR A 69 13.72 4.86 -11.36
N VAL A 70 12.40 5.00 -11.47
CA VAL A 70 11.46 3.87 -11.62
C VAL A 70 11.75 3.10 -12.90
N GLU A 71 11.97 3.78 -14.03
CA GLU A 71 12.35 3.13 -15.30
C GLU A 71 13.62 2.29 -15.16
N LEU A 72 14.64 2.81 -14.47
CA LEU A 72 15.88 2.10 -14.19
C LEU A 72 15.63 0.85 -13.31
N ILE A 73 14.89 0.99 -12.21
CA ILE A 73 14.54 -0.12 -11.31
C ILE A 73 13.74 -1.19 -12.04
N LEU A 74 12.78 -0.81 -12.89
CA LEU A 74 11.98 -1.74 -13.69
C LEU A 74 12.79 -2.44 -14.77
N SER A 75 13.77 -1.75 -15.37
CA SER A 75 14.73 -2.36 -16.29
C SER A 75 15.60 -3.40 -15.57
N MET A 76 16.06 -3.11 -14.35
CA MET A 76 16.77 -4.06 -13.51
C MET A 76 15.90 -5.26 -13.12
N LYS A 77 14.63 -5.03 -12.75
CA LYS A 77 13.63 -6.08 -12.50
C LYS A 77 13.50 -7.01 -13.70
N THR A 78 13.35 -6.45 -14.90
CA THR A 78 13.18 -7.22 -16.14
C THR A 78 14.37 -8.14 -16.38
N LEU A 79 15.59 -7.64 -16.17
CA LEU A 79 16.82 -8.43 -16.26
C LEU A 79 16.89 -9.51 -15.16
N ALA A 80 16.61 -9.16 -13.91
CA ALA A 80 16.64 -10.09 -12.78
C ALA A 80 15.61 -11.22 -12.92
N CYS A 81 14.39 -10.89 -13.31
CA CYS A 81 13.28 -11.82 -13.46
C CYS A 81 13.29 -12.62 -14.76
N SER A 82 14.31 -12.45 -15.62
CA SER A 82 14.49 -13.23 -16.85
C SER A 82 14.69 -14.73 -16.59
N ARG A 83 15.17 -15.08 -15.37
CA ARG A 83 15.34 -16.46 -14.92
C ARG A 83 14.49 -16.72 -13.68
N ILE A 84 14.01 -17.96 -13.53
CA ILE A 84 13.16 -18.38 -12.39
C ILE A 84 13.81 -18.05 -11.04
N LYS A 85 15.09 -18.43 -10.85
CA LYS A 85 15.82 -18.14 -9.61
C LYS A 85 15.95 -16.64 -9.34
N GLY A 86 16.15 -15.83 -10.39
CA GLY A 86 16.24 -14.38 -10.25
C GLY A 86 14.90 -13.73 -9.90
N ARG A 87 13.78 -14.30 -10.38
CA ARG A 87 12.44 -13.90 -9.95
C ARG A 87 12.22 -14.13 -8.46
N GLN A 88 12.61 -15.29 -7.94
CA GLN A 88 12.48 -15.59 -6.50
C GLN A 88 13.28 -14.58 -5.66
N LEU A 89 14.53 -14.29 -6.04
CA LEU A 89 15.35 -13.28 -5.35
C LEU A 89 14.70 -11.88 -5.39
N TRP A 90 14.05 -11.53 -6.50
CA TRP A 90 13.31 -10.27 -6.60
C TRP A 90 12.08 -10.24 -5.69
N GLU A 91 11.30 -11.32 -5.64
CA GLU A 91 10.13 -11.44 -4.77
C GLU A 91 10.52 -11.38 -3.29
N ASP A 92 11.58 -12.09 -2.88
CA ASP A 92 12.12 -12.05 -1.52
C ASP A 92 12.60 -10.64 -1.14
N PHE A 93 13.27 -9.95 -2.07
CA PHE A 93 13.69 -8.57 -1.87
C PHE A 93 12.49 -7.64 -1.65
N ILE A 94 11.48 -7.68 -2.55
CA ILE A 94 10.28 -6.84 -2.42
C ILE A 94 9.52 -7.16 -1.13
N LEU A 95 9.42 -8.44 -0.75
CA LEU A 95 8.81 -8.83 0.51
C LEU A 95 9.56 -8.24 1.71
N SER A 96 10.90 -8.29 1.70
CA SER A 96 11.72 -7.67 2.75
C SER A 96 11.48 -6.17 2.86
N GLN A 97 11.48 -5.45 1.74
CA GLN A 97 11.24 -3.99 1.73
C GLN A 97 9.80 -3.64 2.18
N ALA A 98 8.81 -4.39 1.70
CA ALA A 98 7.41 -4.21 2.11
C ALA A 98 7.21 -4.49 3.60
N THR A 99 7.89 -5.50 4.14
CA THR A 99 7.83 -5.86 5.56
C THR A 99 8.35 -4.72 6.44
N GLU A 100 9.46 -4.09 6.07
CA GLU A 100 10.00 -2.93 6.79
C GLU A 100 8.97 -1.78 6.89
N ILE A 101 8.33 -1.44 5.76
CA ILE A 101 7.30 -0.40 5.71
C ILE A 101 6.12 -0.78 6.60
N VAL A 102 5.60 -2.01 6.48
CA VAL A 102 4.43 -2.46 7.26
C VAL A 102 4.74 -2.50 8.76
N CYS A 103 5.92 -3.00 9.16
CA CYS A 103 6.31 -3.07 10.58
C CYS A 103 6.49 -1.68 11.19
N SER A 104 6.90 -0.68 10.41
CA SER A 104 6.98 0.71 10.88
C SER A 104 5.60 1.36 11.09
N GLN A 105 4.57 0.85 10.42
CA GLN A 105 3.20 1.36 10.44
C GLN A 105 2.40 0.76 11.60
N LYS A 106 2.07 1.59 12.59
CA LYS A 106 1.26 1.17 13.73
C LYS A 106 0.41 2.31 14.31
N PRO A 107 -0.69 1.99 15.02
CA PRO A 107 -1.40 2.96 15.83
C PRO A 107 -0.50 3.60 16.90
N ARG A 108 -0.95 4.73 17.46
CA ARG A 108 -0.23 5.37 18.55
C ARG A 108 -0.22 4.45 19.77
N SER A 109 0.97 4.11 20.24
CA SER A 109 1.12 3.41 21.51
C SER A 109 0.86 4.36 22.68
N GLY A 110 0.31 3.83 23.77
CA GLY A 110 0.00 4.61 24.98
C GLY A 110 -1.49 4.63 25.28
N VAL A 111 -1.84 5.24 26.42
CA VAL A 111 -3.21 5.35 26.93
C VAL A 111 -3.97 6.43 26.16
N ALA A 112 -5.24 6.18 25.85
CA ALA A 112 -6.14 7.17 25.27
C ALA A 112 -6.25 8.43 26.16
N PRO A 113 -6.42 9.64 25.58
CA PRO A 113 -6.60 9.93 24.15
C PRO A 113 -5.30 10.03 23.34
N ASN A 114 -4.14 10.03 24.01
CA ASN A 114 -2.84 10.24 23.34
C ASN A 114 -2.30 8.98 22.65
N GLY A 115 -2.81 7.81 23.01
CA GLY A 115 -2.58 6.53 22.32
C GLY A 115 -3.86 5.73 22.11
N SER A 116 -3.72 4.51 21.60
CA SER A 116 -4.83 3.66 21.19
C SER A 116 -5.28 2.64 22.23
N TYR A 117 -4.78 2.75 23.47
CA TYR A 117 -5.17 1.88 24.58
C TYR A 117 -6.33 2.45 25.38
N HIS A 118 -7.43 1.72 25.39
CA HIS A 118 -8.62 2.03 26.16
C HIS A 118 -8.81 0.99 27.27
N ASN A 119 -9.13 1.45 28.48
CA ASN A 119 -9.53 0.60 29.59
C ASN A 119 -10.80 1.17 30.23
N SER A 120 -11.39 0.44 31.18
CA SER A 120 -12.63 0.85 31.84
C SER A 120 -12.55 2.23 32.52
N SER A 121 -11.38 2.64 32.99
CA SER A 121 -11.18 3.96 33.61
C SER A 121 -11.01 5.12 32.61
N THR A 122 -10.74 4.83 31.33
CA THR A 122 -10.50 5.83 30.28
C THR A 122 -11.54 5.77 29.14
N LEU A 123 -12.52 4.88 29.24
CA LEU A 123 -13.59 4.75 28.26
C LEU A 123 -14.64 5.83 28.51
N LEU A 124 -14.90 6.64 27.49
CA LEU A 124 -15.96 7.64 27.48
C LEU A 124 -17.16 7.09 26.73
N ASP A 125 -18.38 7.53 27.08
CA ASP A 125 -19.61 7.11 26.38
C ASP A 125 -19.57 7.44 24.88
N THR A 126 -18.92 8.56 24.53
CA THR A 126 -18.76 8.98 23.13
C THR A 126 -17.91 8.01 22.31
N PHE A 127 -17.12 7.14 22.95
CA PHE A 127 -16.26 6.16 22.28
C PHE A 127 -17.03 5.30 21.26
N PHE A 128 -18.26 4.91 21.58
CA PHE A 128 -19.10 4.09 20.71
C PHE A 128 -19.94 4.90 19.71
N SER A 129 -19.87 6.23 19.74
CA SER A 129 -20.53 7.07 18.75
C SER A 129 -19.96 6.84 17.35
N ASN A 130 -20.80 6.99 16.32
CA ASN A 130 -20.39 6.89 14.93
C ASN A 130 -19.24 7.85 14.60
N LYS A 131 -19.31 9.09 15.10
CA LYS A 131 -18.28 10.11 14.90
C LYS A 131 -16.91 9.69 15.43
N ASP A 132 -16.83 9.25 16.69
CA ASP A 132 -15.55 8.87 17.29
C ASP A 132 -15.02 7.56 16.66
N ARG A 133 -15.90 6.66 16.24
CA ARG A 133 -15.54 5.43 15.50
C ARG A 133 -14.94 5.75 14.14
N GLU A 134 -15.54 6.66 13.38
CA GLU A 134 -15.03 7.14 12.09
C GLU A 134 -13.68 7.83 12.23
N ALA A 135 -13.53 8.70 13.23
CA ALA A 135 -12.24 9.36 13.50
C ALA A 135 -11.13 8.35 13.84
N ARG A 136 -11.43 7.30 14.63
CA ARG A 136 -10.46 6.21 14.90
C ARG A 136 -10.13 5.43 13.64
N ASN A 137 -11.13 5.15 12.81
CA ASN A 137 -10.97 4.46 11.54
C ASN A 137 -10.06 5.23 10.57
N GLU A 138 -10.24 6.54 10.47
CA GLU A 138 -9.39 7.42 9.66
C GLU A 138 -7.96 7.49 10.19
N ASP A 139 -7.76 7.64 11.51
CA ASP A 139 -6.42 7.66 12.10
C ASP A 139 -5.68 6.33 11.89
N LEU A 140 -6.39 5.20 12.04
CA LEU A 140 -5.85 3.87 11.75
C LEU A 140 -5.39 3.75 10.29
N VAL A 141 -6.24 4.10 9.34
CA VAL A 141 -5.91 4.06 7.90
C VAL A 141 -4.74 4.99 7.58
N LYS A 142 -4.72 6.19 8.16
CA LYS A 142 -3.64 7.16 7.95
C LYS A 142 -2.30 6.62 8.45
N ARG A 143 -2.27 5.96 9.61
CA ARG A 143 -1.05 5.38 10.20
C ARG A 143 -0.60 4.09 9.55
N MET A 144 -1.53 3.32 9.00
CA MET A 144 -1.29 2.03 8.35
C MET A 144 -1.60 2.07 6.86
N SER A 145 -1.22 3.18 6.21
CA SER A 145 -1.65 3.49 4.84
C SER A 145 -1.07 2.55 3.79
N PHE A 146 0.14 2.02 4.00
CA PHE A 146 0.77 1.08 3.05
C PHE A 146 0.06 -0.26 3.12
N LEU A 147 -0.12 -0.82 4.33
CA LEU A 147 -0.84 -2.07 4.51
C LEU A 147 -2.29 -1.95 4.03
N TYR A 148 -2.98 -0.86 4.38
CA TYR A 148 -4.35 -0.61 3.95
C TYR A 148 -4.47 -0.58 2.43
N ARG A 149 -3.61 0.17 1.73
CA ARG A 149 -3.62 0.25 0.26
C ARG A 149 -3.29 -1.09 -0.39
N LEU A 150 -2.33 -1.83 0.15
CA LEU A 150 -1.96 -3.15 -0.33
C LEU A 150 -3.12 -4.15 -0.21
N LEU A 151 -3.83 -4.14 0.92
CA LEU A 151 -5.03 -4.95 1.13
C LEU A 151 -6.16 -4.54 0.18
N CYS A 152 -6.43 -3.24 0.03
CA CYS A 152 -7.42 -2.75 -0.92
C CYS A 152 -7.11 -3.26 -2.34
N ALA A 153 -5.88 -3.12 -2.82
CA ALA A 153 -5.49 -3.62 -4.13
C ALA A 153 -5.67 -5.15 -4.25
N LYS A 154 -5.27 -5.91 -3.22
CA LYS A 154 -5.40 -7.37 -3.21
C LYS A 154 -6.86 -7.84 -3.22
N ILE A 155 -7.74 -7.20 -2.45
CA ILE A 155 -9.16 -7.58 -2.35
C ILE A 155 -9.94 -7.09 -3.58
N GLN A 156 -9.59 -5.92 -4.12
CA GLN A 156 -10.22 -5.37 -5.33
C GLN A 156 -10.01 -6.30 -6.53
N GLY A 157 -8.82 -6.91 -6.63
CA GLY A 157 -8.48 -7.85 -7.69
C GLY A 157 -8.07 -7.19 -9.00
N ASP A 158 -7.76 -5.89 -9.00
CA ASP A 158 -7.22 -5.21 -10.17
C ASP A 158 -5.85 -5.81 -10.50
N LYS A 159 -5.82 -6.66 -11.53
CA LYS A 159 -4.58 -7.04 -12.20
C LYS A 159 -4.10 -5.79 -12.93
N PRO A 160 -2.88 -5.28 -12.67
CA PRO A 160 -2.31 -4.28 -13.55
C PRO A 160 -2.22 -4.89 -14.96
N ASP A 161 -2.84 -4.23 -15.94
CA ASP A 161 -2.88 -4.63 -17.34
C ASP A 161 -1.48 -5.05 -17.81
N SER A 162 -1.29 -6.36 -17.92
CA SER A 162 -0.12 -6.94 -18.59
C SER A 162 -0.40 -6.88 -20.08
N SER A 163 -0.19 -5.71 -20.67
CA SER A 163 -0.08 -5.59 -22.12
C SER A 163 1.24 -6.21 -22.58
N SER A 164 1.11 -7.14 -23.54
CA SER A 164 2.13 -7.83 -24.35
C SER A 164 2.70 -9.18 -23.85
N ASN A 165 2.06 -10.23 -24.38
CA ASN A 165 2.64 -11.43 -24.99
C ASN A 165 3.46 -12.41 -24.14
N SER A 166 2.77 -13.39 -23.55
CA SER A 166 3.14 -14.79 -23.75
C SER A 166 1.90 -15.68 -23.66
N ARG A 167 1.37 -16.09 -24.82
CA ARG A 167 0.44 -17.22 -24.93
C ARG A 167 1.27 -18.50 -24.89
N LEU A 168 1.34 -19.16 -23.75
CA LEU A 168 1.60 -20.60 -23.66
C LEU A 168 0.82 -21.17 -22.47
N ASP A 169 -0.30 -21.79 -22.84
CA ASP A 169 -0.86 -23.05 -22.32
C ASP A 169 -0.66 -23.38 -20.82
N ALA A 170 -1.73 -23.19 -20.05
CA ALA A 170 -1.95 -23.92 -18.81
C ALA A 170 -3.40 -24.41 -18.80
N GLN A 171 -3.55 -25.70 -19.06
CA GLN A 171 -4.77 -26.45 -18.90
C GLN A 171 -5.18 -26.51 -17.42
N ALA A 172 -6.48 -26.29 -17.20
CA ALA A 172 -7.33 -26.69 -16.07
C ALA A 172 -7.14 -26.02 -14.69
N ASP A 173 -8.20 -25.32 -14.26
CA ASP A 173 -9.07 -25.84 -13.19
C ASP A 173 -10.52 -25.33 -13.39
N PRO A 174 -11.53 -26.18 -13.58
CA PRO A 174 -12.92 -25.75 -13.79
C PRO A 174 -13.68 -25.67 -12.46
N VAL A 175 -13.24 -24.83 -11.53
CA VAL A 175 -14.00 -24.47 -10.32
C VAL A 175 -13.61 -23.07 -9.81
N GLU A 176 -13.68 -22.06 -10.67
CA GLU A 176 -14.00 -20.70 -10.21
C GLU A 176 -15.49 -20.51 -10.47
N GLU A 177 -16.29 -21.19 -9.65
CA GLU A 177 -17.68 -20.86 -9.47
C GLU A 177 -17.70 -19.41 -9.02
N PHE A 178 -18.08 -18.53 -9.94
CA PHE A 178 -18.61 -17.22 -9.61
C PHE A 178 -19.72 -17.47 -8.61
N SER A 179 -19.40 -17.41 -7.32
CA SER A 179 -20.36 -17.18 -6.26
C SER A 179 -20.86 -15.74 -6.44
N ASN A 180 -21.61 -15.55 -7.52
CA ASN A 180 -22.74 -14.66 -7.53
C ASN A 180 -23.72 -15.33 -6.56
N GLU A 181 -23.56 -15.04 -5.27
CA GLU A 181 -24.68 -15.22 -4.36
C GLU A 181 -25.74 -14.23 -4.85
N GLU A 182 -26.62 -14.76 -5.71
CA GLU A 182 -27.93 -14.19 -5.98
C GLU A 182 -28.57 -13.85 -4.64
N ASP A 183 -29.23 -12.70 -4.63
CA ASP A 183 -30.03 -12.16 -3.54
C ASP A 183 -30.83 -13.27 -2.84
N VAL A 184 -30.32 -13.75 -1.71
CA VAL A 184 -31.17 -14.22 -0.64
C VAL A 184 -31.53 -12.95 0.12
N ASP A 185 -32.78 -12.52 0.01
CA ASP A 185 -33.42 -11.64 0.99
C ASP A 185 -33.29 -12.35 2.34
N ASP A 186 -32.16 -12.14 3.01
CA ASP A 186 -32.00 -12.51 4.40
C ASP A 186 -32.78 -11.44 5.17
N ASP A 187 -34.01 -11.79 5.53
CA ASP A 187 -34.89 -11.14 6.51
C ASP A 187 -34.23 -11.08 7.92
N LEU A 188 -32.97 -10.65 7.99
CA LEU A 188 -32.33 -10.03 9.15
C LEU A 188 -32.54 -8.51 9.10
N ASP A 189 -33.73 -8.10 8.70
CA ASP A 189 -34.12 -6.71 8.44
C ASP A 189 -34.39 -5.90 9.73
N ASN A 190 -33.73 -6.25 10.83
CA ASN A 190 -33.81 -5.48 12.08
C ASN A 190 -32.59 -5.63 13.00
N VAL A 191 -31.38 -5.60 12.44
CA VAL A 191 -30.21 -5.10 13.19
C VAL A 191 -30.04 -3.60 12.95
N ALA A 192 -31.13 -2.85 13.14
CA ALA A 192 -31.04 -1.41 13.24
C ALA A 192 -30.07 -1.04 14.39
N ASP A 193 -29.06 -0.26 14.03
CA ASP A 193 -28.47 0.78 14.87
C ASP A 193 -27.37 0.39 15.88
N LEU A 194 -26.44 -0.48 15.47
CA LEU A 194 -25.11 -0.52 16.14
C LEU A 194 -23.94 -0.65 15.16
N ASP A 195 -24.24 -0.95 13.90
CA ASP A 195 -23.29 -0.98 12.80
C ASP A 195 -23.79 -0.10 11.64
N ASP A 196 -23.97 1.20 11.88
CA ASP A 196 -24.26 2.20 10.84
C ASP A 196 -23.10 2.36 9.81
N SER A 197 -22.03 1.56 9.97
CA SER A 197 -20.97 1.38 8.97
C SER A 197 -21.26 0.25 7.98
N VAL A 198 -22.17 -0.67 8.30
CA VAL A 198 -22.71 -1.60 7.32
C VAL A 198 -23.78 -0.86 6.55
N LEU A 199 -23.27 -0.06 5.61
CA LEU A 199 -23.93 0.38 4.41
C LEU A 199 -25.28 1.08 4.68
N LYS A 200 -25.28 2.41 4.58
CA LYS A 200 -26.29 3.01 3.69
C LYS A 200 -26.14 2.25 2.37
N LYS A 201 -27.03 1.29 2.13
CA LYS A 201 -26.97 0.34 1.01
C LYS A 201 -27.15 1.19 -0.24
N SER A 202 -26.04 1.68 -0.78
CA SER A 202 -26.05 2.41 -2.04
C SER A 202 -26.67 1.46 -3.06
N GLY A 203 -27.64 1.95 -3.84
CA GLY A 203 -28.23 1.17 -4.92
C GLY A 203 -27.19 0.77 -5.97
N ASP A 204 -26.06 1.48 -6.04
CA ASP A 204 -24.98 1.22 -6.98
C ASP A 204 -24.08 0.04 -6.53
N PRO A 205 -24.03 -1.07 -7.30
CA PRO A 205 -23.15 -2.21 -7.02
C PRO A 205 -21.65 -1.84 -6.92
N SER A 206 -21.19 -0.85 -7.68
CA SER A 206 -19.78 -0.43 -7.70
C SER A 206 -19.38 0.25 -6.38
N VAL A 207 -20.28 1.09 -5.84
CA VAL A 207 -20.11 1.74 -4.54
C VAL A 207 -20.16 0.70 -3.42
N ARG A 208 -21.08 -0.27 -3.50
CA ARG A 208 -21.14 -1.40 -2.52
C ARG A 208 -19.84 -2.19 -2.50
N ARG A 209 -19.30 -2.53 -3.68
CA ARG A 209 -18.02 -3.25 -3.79
C ARG A 209 -16.87 -2.44 -3.18
N THR A 210 -16.79 -1.15 -3.50
CA THR A 210 -15.74 -0.27 -2.97
C THR A 210 -15.81 -0.16 -1.45
N ASN A 211 -17.00 0.08 -0.91
CA ASN A 211 -17.23 0.15 0.53
C ASN A 211 -16.86 -1.15 1.24
N ARG A 212 -17.18 -2.31 0.63
CA ARG A 212 -16.79 -3.62 1.14
C ARG A 212 -15.27 -3.77 1.21
N VAL A 213 -14.57 -3.45 0.11
CA VAL A 213 -13.10 -3.54 0.05
C VAL A 213 -12.44 -2.65 1.12
N GLN A 214 -12.86 -1.40 1.22
CA GLN A 214 -12.31 -0.45 2.19
C GLN A 214 -12.60 -0.89 3.64
N THR A 215 -13.81 -1.38 3.91
CA THR A 215 -14.20 -1.84 5.25
C THR A 215 -13.40 -3.08 5.64
N MET A 216 -13.27 -4.06 4.75
CA MET A 216 -12.46 -5.26 4.98
C MET A 216 -11.00 -4.91 5.24
N ALA A 217 -10.38 -4.10 4.36
CA ALA A 217 -8.98 -3.70 4.50
C ALA A 217 -8.72 -2.98 5.83
N ARG A 218 -9.61 -2.07 6.22
CA ARG A 218 -9.54 -1.36 7.51
C ARG A 218 -9.65 -2.30 8.70
N THR A 219 -10.61 -3.21 8.66
CA THR A 219 -10.82 -4.22 9.71
C THR A 219 -9.60 -5.11 9.86
N ILE A 220 -9.00 -5.56 8.76
CA ILE A 220 -7.76 -6.34 8.78
C ILE A 220 -6.61 -5.52 9.38
N CYS A 221 -6.45 -4.23 9.03
CA CYS A 221 -5.46 -3.37 9.67
C CYS A 221 -5.67 -3.29 11.19
N ALA A 222 -6.91 -3.18 11.66
CA ALA A 222 -7.22 -3.15 13.09
C ALA A 222 -6.86 -4.49 13.77
N MET A 223 -7.16 -5.61 13.13
CA MET A 223 -6.81 -6.95 13.62
C MET A 223 -5.30 -7.17 13.68
N VAL A 224 -4.56 -6.79 12.63
CA VAL A 224 -3.09 -6.86 12.58
C VAL A 224 -2.48 -5.99 13.67
N ALA A 225 -2.98 -4.76 13.84
CA ALA A 225 -2.49 -3.84 14.88
C ALA A 225 -2.71 -4.38 16.30
N PHE A 226 -3.86 -4.99 16.56
CA PHE A 226 -4.17 -5.65 17.84
C PHE A 226 -3.32 -6.91 18.05
N GLY A 227 -3.12 -7.71 16.99
CA GLY A 227 -2.26 -8.89 17.02
C GLY A 227 -0.80 -8.54 17.37
N GLY A 228 -0.26 -7.47 16.80
CA GLY A 228 1.07 -6.96 17.10
C GLY A 228 1.19 -6.27 18.48
N ASN A 229 0.10 -5.67 18.96
CA ASN A 229 0.04 -5.10 20.30
C ASN A 229 -1.40 -5.06 20.80
N ARG A 230 -1.72 -5.90 21.80
CA ARG A 230 -3.06 -6.00 22.39
C ARG A 230 -3.55 -4.70 23.03
N ARG A 231 -2.67 -3.74 23.27
CA ARG A 231 -3.05 -2.39 23.73
C ARG A 231 -3.69 -1.55 22.61
N HIS A 232 -3.65 -1.97 21.36
CA HIS A 232 -4.44 -1.36 20.28
C HIS A 232 -5.84 -2.00 20.23
N ASN A 233 -6.62 -1.82 21.30
CA ASN A 233 -7.82 -2.61 21.55
C ASN A 233 -9.14 -1.95 21.15
N GLY A 234 -9.12 -0.73 20.60
CA GLY A 234 -10.35 0.02 20.32
C GLY A 234 -11.36 -0.75 19.45
N PHE A 235 -10.90 -1.43 18.40
CA PHE A 235 -11.76 -2.25 17.54
C PHE A 235 -12.35 -3.46 18.28
N GLN A 236 -11.56 -4.13 19.12
CA GLN A 236 -12.03 -5.30 19.88
C GLN A 236 -13.08 -4.92 20.92
N LEU A 237 -12.96 -3.73 21.53
CA LEU A 237 -13.96 -3.20 22.45
C LEU A 237 -15.28 -2.91 21.73
N SER A 238 -15.23 -2.33 20.53
CA SER A 238 -16.42 -2.12 19.71
C SER A 238 -17.11 -3.46 19.36
N ASN A 239 -16.36 -4.47 18.92
CA ASN A 239 -16.93 -5.79 18.64
C ASN A 239 -17.56 -6.44 19.89
N SER A 240 -16.90 -6.33 21.04
CA SER A 240 -17.39 -6.89 22.30
C SER A 240 -18.74 -6.29 22.71
N LEU A 241 -18.92 -4.97 22.54
CA LEU A 241 -20.19 -4.31 22.82
C LEU A 241 -21.30 -4.79 21.88
N ILE A 242 -21.00 -4.97 20.59
CA ILE A 242 -21.98 -5.46 19.61
C ILE A 242 -22.47 -6.86 19.99
N PHE A 243 -21.56 -7.74 20.42
CA PHE A 243 -21.95 -9.08 20.88
C PHE A 243 -22.83 -9.04 22.13
N LEU A 244 -22.51 -8.19 23.11
CA LEU A 244 -23.34 -8.02 24.32
C LEU A 244 -24.75 -7.53 23.96
N ALA A 245 -24.85 -6.49 23.14
CA ALA A 245 -26.13 -5.96 22.68
C ALA A 245 -26.95 -6.98 21.88
N ALA A 246 -26.31 -7.85 21.11
CA ALA A 246 -26.98 -8.93 20.38
C ALA A 246 -27.57 -9.99 21.34
N VAL A 247 -26.85 -10.34 22.40
CA VAL A 247 -27.32 -11.29 23.42
C VAL A 247 -28.51 -10.71 24.18
N GLU A 248 -28.43 -9.45 24.63
CA GLU A 248 -29.52 -8.79 25.36
C GLU A 248 -30.82 -8.70 24.54
N ARG A 249 -30.72 -8.35 23.26
CA ARG A 249 -31.88 -8.34 22.34
C ARG A 249 -32.53 -9.72 22.22
N LYS A 250 -31.73 -10.78 22.11
CA LYS A 250 -32.24 -12.15 22.03
C LYS A 250 -32.95 -12.55 23.33
N GLU A 251 -32.41 -12.16 24.47
CA GLU A 251 -33.04 -12.41 25.78
C GLU A 251 -34.35 -11.65 25.95
N GLU A 252 -34.40 -10.38 25.51
CA GLU A 252 -35.65 -9.58 25.55
C GLU A 252 -36.72 -10.18 24.64
N SER A 253 -36.36 -10.60 23.42
CA SER A 253 -37.26 -11.31 22.50
C SER A 253 -37.79 -12.61 23.10
N PHE A 254 -36.93 -13.39 23.77
CA PHE A 254 -37.33 -14.60 24.47
C PHE A 254 -38.28 -14.30 25.65
N ARG A 255 -37.97 -13.27 26.45
CA ARG A 255 -38.84 -12.81 27.55
C ARG A 255 -40.21 -12.34 27.05
N LYS A 256 -40.27 -11.64 25.91
CA LYS A 256 -41.55 -11.23 25.28
C LYS A 256 -42.35 -12.45 24.83
N TYR A 257 -41.71 -13.43 24.20
CA TYR A 257 -42.36 -14.67 23.77
C TYR A 257 -42.89 -15.50 24.95
N ALA A 258 -42.10 -15.63 26.02
CA ALA A 258 -42.49 -16.39 27.21
C ALA A 258 -43.67 -15.78 27.99
N ARG A 259 -43.88 -14.46 27.91
CA ARG A 259 -45.02 -13.76 28.54
C ARG A 259 -46.30 -13.80 27.70
N ALA A 260 -46.21 -14.14 26.42
CA ALA A 260 -47.35 -14.22 25.50
C ALA A 260 -48.02 -15.62 25.51
N ARG A 261 -47.55 -16.51 26.38
CA ARG A 261 -48.05 -17.89 26.58
C ARG A 261 -48.65 -18.01 27.98
#